data_AF-Q5V3J1-F1
#
_entry.id   AF-Q5V3J1-F1
#
_cell.length_a   1.000
_cell.length_b   1.000
_cell.length_c   1.000
_cell.angle_alpha   90.00
_cell.angle_beta   90.00
_cell.angle_gamma   90.00
#
_symmetry.space_group_name_H-M   'P 1'
#
loop_
_entity.id
_entity.type
_entity.pdbx_description
1 polymer ?
#
loop_
_entity_poly.entity_id
_entity_poly.type
_entity_poly.pdbx_seq_one_letter_code
_entity_poly.pdbx_strand_id
1 'polypeptide(L)'
;MAYSDAAAASALHTSIFALYYGVAATAGLILAIPLLRVELILLLALATSLYFAAGLAILFGGLNLSYLDRLIGWLSGVAVRVPRFGEGLAARLDGLLEFTDSSTTTFRSLASEPAVWLRYAVGWAVDLVLAPGVRVGLLLGSFGVAFEPLVALPLYLLVAYTVTLLPLTPGGIGITEATATAVFVALGIPAEVIIPIIFVDRFLSIYLPSLAGWYPSVRLDVASLTTE
;
A
#
# COMPACT_ATOMS: atom_id res chain seq x y z
N MET A 1 7.60 20.84 12.99
CA MET A 1 7.45 20.66 11.52
C MET A 1 6.23 21.47 11.13
N ALA A 2 6.31 22.30 10.10
CA ALA A 2 5.10 22.98 9.61
C ALA A 2 4.14 21.92 9.04
N TYR A 3 2.84 22.15 9.14
CA TYR A 3 1.82 21.19 8.68
C TYR A 3 1.95 20.90 7.17
N SER A 4 2.35 21.90 6.38
CA SER A 4 2.65 21.76 4.94
C SER A 4 3.80 20.80 4.65
N ASP A 5 4.86 20.82 5.46
CA ASP A 5 6.01 19.93 5.28
C ASP A 5 5.64 18.48 5.62
N ALA A 6 4.83 18.29 6.67
CA ALA A 6 4.32 16.98 7.04
C ALA A 6 3.40 16.41 5.95
N ALA A 7 2.52 17.23 5.38
CA ALA A 7 1.65 16.84 4.27
C ALA A 7 2.47 16.46 3.02
N ALA A 8 3.47 17.28 2.64
CA ALA A 8 4.35 17.00 1.51
C ALA A 8 5.14 15.70 1.70
N ALA A 9 5.72 15.48 2.89
CA ALA A 9 6.45 14.27 3.23
C ALA A 9 5.54 13.03 3.22
N SER A 10 4.31 13.14 3.75
CA SER A 10 3.33 12.05 3.77
C SER A 10 2.83 11.69 2.37
N ALA A 11 2.57 12.70 1.52
CA ALA A 11 2.20 12.48 0.12
C ALA A 11 3.33 11.79 -0.65
N LEU A 12 4.56 12.28 -0.51
CA LEU A 12 5.71 11.68 -1.17
C LEU A 12 5.96 10.25 -0.67
N HIS A 13 5.91 10.02 0.64
CA HIS A 13 5.98 8.69 1.24
C HIS A 13 4.97 7.74 0.60
N THR A 14 3.70 8.15 0.53
CA THR A 14 2.61 7.33 -0.03
C THR A 14 2.86 7.03 -1.51
N SER A 15 3.34 8.01 -2.28
CA SER A 15 3.71 7.83 -3.68
C SER A 15 4.85 6.84 -3.86
N ILE A 16 5.96 7.03 -3.14
CA ILE A 16 7.15 6.16 -3.21
C ILE A 16 6.79 4.74 -2.75
N PHE A 17 6.03 4.59 -1.66
CA PHE A 17 5.49 3.32 -1.20
C PHE A 17 4.76 2.59 -2.32
N ALA A 18 3.80 3.27 -2.96
CA ALA A 18 2.95 2.65 -3.95
C ALA A 18 3.73 2.27 -5.21
N LEU A 19 4.70 3.08 -5.63
CA LEU A 19 5.55 2.77 -6.78
C LEU A 19 6.47 1.59 -6.51
N TYR A 20 7.16 1.53 -5.36
CA TYR A 20 8.00 0.38 -5.03
C TYR A 20 7.19 -0.90 -4.88
N TYR A 21 6.03 -0.82 -4.21
CA TYR A 21 5.12 -1.95 -4.10
C TYR A 21 4.64 -2.43 -5.47
N GLY A 22 4.20 -1.51 -6.34
CA GLY A 22 3.77 -1.83 -7.70
C GLY A 22 4.87 -2.50 -8.53
N VAL A 23 6.10 -2.00 -8.49
CA VAL A 23 7.24 -2.59 -9.22
C VAL A 23 7.57 -3.98 -8.70
N ALA A 24 7.71 -4.14 -7.39
CA ALA A 24 8.09 -5.42 -6.79
C ALA A 24 6.97 -6.47 -6.93
N ALA A 25 5.71 -6.06 -6.75
CA ALA A 25 4.55 -6.92 -7.01
C ALA A 25 4.44 -7.29 -8.49
N THR A 26 4.78 -6.40 -9.43
CA THR A 26 4.83 -6.75 -10.86
C THR A 26 5.88 -7.83 -11.12
N ALA A 27 7.07 -7.70 -10.53
CA ALA A 27 8.12 -8.71 -10.66
C ALA A 27 7.66 -10.07 -10.09
N GLY A 28 7.05 -10.07 -8.91
CA GLY A 28 6.47 -11.29 -8.32
C GLY A 28 5.35 -11.88 -9.17
N LEU A 29 4.48 -11.03 -9.75
CA LEU A 29 3.36 -11.47 -10.56
C LEU A 29 3.85 -12.15 -11.82
N ILE A 30 4.87 -11.59 -12.49
CA ILE A 30 5.51 -12.20 -13.66
C ILE A 30 6.03 -13.60 -13.32
N LEU A 31 6.66 -13.78 -12.15
CA LEU A 31 7.11 -15.09 -11.68
C LEU A 31 5.96 -16.04 -11.33
N ALA A 32 4.79 -15.51 -10.99
CA ALA A 32 3.61 -16.28 -10.60
C ALA A 32 2.71 -16.67 -11.78
N ILE A 33 2.83 -16.01 -12.94
CA ILE A 33 2.02 -16.29 -14.15
C ILE A 33 1.90 -17.79 -14.47
N PRO A 34 2.98 -18.59 -14.51
CA PRO A 34 2.84 -20.00 -14.89
C PRO A 34 2.20 -20.88 -13.81
N LEU A 35 2.01 -20.35 -12.59
CA LEU A 35 1.59 -21.10 -11.40
C LEU A 35 0.15 -20.78 -10.98
N LEU A 36 -0.37 -19.62 -11.40
CA LEU A 36 -1.66 -19.12 -10.99
C LEU A 36 -2.72 -19.31 -12.07
N ARG A 37 -3.97 -19.46 -11.63
CA ARG A 37 -5.11 -19.42 -12.53
C ARG A 37 -5.32 -18.01 -13.08
N VAL A 38 -5.87 -17.91 -14.28
CA VAL A 38 -6.10 -16.64 -14.99
C VAL A 38 -6.91 -15.66 -14.15
N GLU A 39 -7.92 -16.12 -13.40
CA GLU A 39 -8.77 -15.26 -12.58
C GLU A 39 -7.98 -14.59 -11.45
N LEU A 40 -7.07 -15.33 -10.81
CA LEU A 40 -6.17 -14.78 -9.79
C LEU A 40 -5.17 -13.81 -10.42
N ILE A 41 -4.61 -14.14 -11.59
CA ILE A 41 -3.70 -13.24 -12.31
C ILE A 41 -4.40 -11.91 -12.61
N LEU A 42 -5.64 -11.94 -13.11
CA LEU A 42 -6.40 -10.72 -13.42
C LEU A 42 -6.68 -9.90 -12.17
N LEU A 43 -7.09 -10.55 -11.07
CA LEU A 43 -7.32 -9.88 -9.79
C LEU A 43 -6.04 -9.20 -9.26
N LEU A 44 -4.92 -9.93 -9.26
CA LEU A 44 -3.63 -9.46 -8.77
C LEU A 44 -3.06 -8.37 -9.68
N ALA A 45 -3.24 -8.48 -11.01
CA ALA A 45 -2.86 -7.44 -11.96
C ALA A 45 -3.68 -6.17 -11.75
N LEU A 46 -4.99 -6.30 -11.54
CA LEU A 46 -5.85 -5.16 -11.22
C LEU A 46 -5.41 -4.49 -9.92
N ALA A 47 -5.23 -5.27 -8.84
CA ALA A 47 -4.77 -4.75 -7.56
C ALA A 47 -3.39 -4.07 -7.66
N THR A 48 -2.45 -4.69 -8.38
CA THR A 48 -1.12 -4.12 -8.64
C THR A 48 -1.19 -2.82 -9.45
N SER A 49 -2.07 -2.74 -10.45
CA SER A 49 -2.22 -1.53 -11.27
C SER A 49 -2.78 -0.35 -10.46
N LEU A 50 -3.58 -0.60 -9.44
CA LEU A 50 -4.06 0.45 -8.52
C LEU A 50 -2.91 1.09 -7.73
N TYR A 51 -1.85 0.33 -7.39
CA TYR A 51 -0.65 0.92 -6.77
C TYR A 51 0.05 1.91 -7.71
N PHE A 52 0.19 1.56 -9.00
CA PHE A 52 0.74 2.50 -9.98
C PHE A 52 -0.18 3.70 -10.18
N ALA A 53 -1.49 3.48 -10.28
CA ALA A 53 -2.46 4.56 -10.44
C ALA A 53 -2.37 5.55 -9.26
N ALA A 54 -2.38 5.06 -8.02
CA ALA A 54 -2.24 5.89 -6.83
C ALA A 54 -0.87 6.58 -6.75
N GLY A 55 0.22 5.81 -6.92
CA GLY A 55 1.57 6.32 -6.81
C GLY A 55 1.90 7.40 -7.83
N LEU A 56 1.54 7.17 -9.10
CA LEU A 56 1.75 8.13 -10.19
C LEU A 56 0.82 9.33 -10.07
N ALA A 57 -0.44 9.16 -9.66
CA ALA A 57 -1.36 10.27 -9.46
C ALA A 57 -0.83 11.25 -8.39
N ILE A 58 -0.35 10.73 -7.26
CA ILE A 58 0.25 11.54 -6.20
C ILE A 58 1.56 12.19 -6.66
N LEU A 59 2.42 11.43 -7.37
CA LEU A 59 3.69 11.96 -7.87
C LEU A 59 3.47 13.11 -8.85
N PHE A 60 2.63 12.91 -9.87
CA PHE A 60 2.37 13.94 -10.88
C PHE A 60 1.59 15.11 -10.30
N GLY A 61 0.66 14.88 -9.37
CA GLY A 61 -0.03 15.96 -8.67
C GLY A 61 0.92 16.83 -7.84
N GLY A 62 1.87 16.22 -7.12
CA GLY A 62 2.87 16.96 -6.34
C GLY A 62 3.93 17.66 -7.20
N LEU A 63 4.28 17.10 -8.36
CA LEU A 63 5.21 17.73 -9.30
C LEU A 63 4.57 18.86 -10.11
N ASN A 64 3.30 18.73 -10.48
CA ASN A 64 2.60 19.69 -11.35
C ASN A 64 1.16 19.90 -10.89
N LEU A 65 0.91 21.10 -10.35
CA LEU A 65 -0.39 21.53 -9.82
C LEU A 65 -1.50 21.43 -10.86
N SER A 66 -1.23 21.65 -12.15
CA SER A 66 -2.26 21.52 -13.19
C SER A 66 -2.78 20.09 -13.36
N TYR A 67 -1.96 19.07 -13.06
CA TYR A 67 -2.44 17.68 -13.02
C TYR A 67 -3.26 17.41 -11.76
N LEU A 68 -2.85 17.99 -10.63
CA LEU A 68 -3.61 17.92 -9.38
C LEU A 68 -5.00 18.53 -9.56
N ASP A 69 -5.10 19.73 -10.13
CA ASP A 69 -6.34 20.43 -10.42
C ASP A 69 -7.26 19.57 -11.30
N ARG A 70 -6.70 18.98 -12.37
CA ARG A 70 -7.45 18.12 -13.28
C ARG A 70 -7.93 16.83 -12.61
N LEU A 71 -7.10 16.22 -11.77
CA LEU A 71 -7.45 15.01 -11.03
C LEU A 71 -8.54 15.28 -10.00
N ILE A 72 -8.40 16.34 -9.21
CA ILE A 72 -9.40 16.76 -8.23
C ILE A 72 -10.71 17.11 -8.93
N GLY A 73 -10.69 17.88 -10.01
CA GLY A 73 -11.89 18.18 -10.80
C GLY A 73 -12.59 16.93 -11.34
N TRP A 74 -11.82 15.93 -11.81
CA TRP A 74 -12.38 14.64 -12.24
C TRP A 74 -13.01 13.87 -11.06
N LEU A 75 -12.31 13.78 -9.93
CA LEU A 75 -12.80 13.11 -8.72
C LEU A 75 -14.04 13.79 -8.16
N SER A 76 -14.06 15.11 -8.05
CA SER A 76 -15.23 15.89 -7.62
C SER A 76 -16.41 15.64 -8.57
N GLY A 77 -16.19 15.63 -9.89
CA GLY A 77 -17.23 15.32 -10.87
C GLY A 77 -17.79 13.90 -10.78
N VAL A 78 -16.97 12.92 -10.38
CA VAL A 78 -17.42 11.55 -10.09
C VAL A 78 -18.14 11.49 -8.74
N ALA A 79 -17.61 12.16 -7.72
CA ALA A 79 -18.14 12.18 -6.36
C ALA A 79 -19.57 12.72 -6.30
N VAL A 80 -19.87 13.81 -7.03
CA VAL A 80 -21.22 14.39 -7.11
C VAL A 80 -22.26 13.40 -7.64
N ARG A 81 -21.86 12.37 -8.38
CA ARG A 81 -22.76 11.31 -8.87
C ARG A 81 -23.16 10.30 -7.79
N VAL A 82 -22.52 10.33 -6.62
CA VAL A 82 -22.82 9.43 -5.50
C VAL A 82 -23.97 10.01 -4.67
N PRO A 83 -25.13 9.33 -4.59
CA PRO A 83 -26.27 9.84 -3.82
C PRO A 83 -25.95 9.98 -2.32
N ARG A 84 -26.56 10.98 -1.67
CA ARG A 84 -26.50 11.34 -0.23
C ARG A 84 -25.22 12.01 0.29
N PHE A 85 -24.04 11.69 -0.22
CA PHE A 85 -22.77 12.25 0.30
C PHE A 85 -21.88 12.92 -0.76
N GLY A 86 -22.27 12.86 -2.03
CA GLY A 86 -21.45 13.33 -3.15
C GLY A 86 -21.07 14.81 -3.07
N GLU A 87 -22.01 15.67 -2.67
CA GLU A 87 -21.76 17.12 -2.53
C GLU A 87 -20.77 17.43 -1.40
N GLY A 88 -20.93 16.78 -0.25
CA GLY A 88 -20.00 16.95 0.89
C GLY A 88 -18.62 16.36 0.61
N LEU A 89 -18.53 15.30 -0.16
CA LEU A 89 -17.26 14.71 -0.60
C LEU A 89 -16.56 15.62 -1.63
N ALA A 90 -17.31 16.13 -2.62
CA ALA A 90 -16.79 17.07 -3.60
C ALA A 90 -16.27 18.37 -2.95
N ALA A 91 -17.02 18.95 -2.01
CA ALA A 91 -16.58 20.13 -1.28
C ALA A 91 -15.27 19.90 -0.49
N ARG A 92 -15.07 18.70 0.08
CA ARG A 92 -13.81 18.33 0.74
C ARG A 92 -12.67 18.15 -0.25
N LEU A 93 -12.93 17.56 -1.41
CA LEU A 93 -11.94 17.39 -2.47
C LEU A 93 -11.49 18.74 -3.03
N ASP A 94 -12.42 19.67 -3.23
CA ASP A 94 -12.11 21.03 -3.70
C ASP A 94 -11.32 21.80 -2.63
N GLY A 95 -11.60 21.59 -1.34
CA GLY A 95 -10.80 22.14 -0.22
C GLY A 95 -9.37 21.61 -0.13
N LEU A 96 -9.04 20.47 -0.77
CA LEU A 96 -7.65 20.00 -0.87
C LEU A 96 -6.80 20.88 -1.82
N LEU A 97 -7.42 21.71 -2.66
CA LEU A 97 -6.70 22.67 -3.51
C LEU A 97 -6.15 23.87 -2.72
N GLU A 98 -6.73 24.18 -1.56
CA GLU A 98 -6.21 25.24 -0.67
C GLU A 98 -4.90 24.84 0.04
N PHE A 99 -4.43 23.59 -0.15
CA PHE A 99 -3.12 23.09 0.30
C PHE A 99 -1.94 23.61 -0.57
N THR A 100 -1.83 24.93 -0.57
CA THR A 100 -0.69 25.85 -0.75
C THR A 100 0.57 25.40 -1.52
N ASP A 101 1.07 26.29 -2.37
CA ASP A 101 2.38 26.28 -3.04
C ASP A 101 3.58 25.86 -2.16
N SER A 102 3.51 26.07 -0.83
CA SER A 102 4.59 25.66 0.08
C SER A 102 4.73 24.14 0.15
N SER A 103 3.62 23.39 0.17
CA SER A 103 3.63 21.93 0.22
C SER A 103 4.20 21.34 -1.08
N THR A 104 3.90 21.93 -2.23
CA THR A 104 4.44 21.47 -3.52
C THR A 104 5.91 21.80 -3.69
N THR A 105 6.39 22.92 -3.13
CA THR A 105 7.82 23.25 -3.12
C THR A 105 8.62 22.22 -2.33
N THR A 106 8.19 21.91 -1.09
CA THR A 106 8.81 20.87 -0.27
C THR A 106 8.72 19.49 -0.95
N PHE A 107 7.56 19.15 -1.53
CA PHE A 107 7.37 17.90 -2.26
C PHE A 107 8.37 17.77 -3.42
N ARG A 108 8.49 18.78 -4.29
CA ARG A 108 9.41 18.76 -5.43
C ARG A 108 10.87 18.64 -4.99
N SER A 109 11.25 19.38 -3.94
CA SER A 109 12.60 19.30 -3.37
C SER A 109 12.92 17.87 -2.94
N LEU A 110 12.08 17.27 -2.10
CA LEU A 110 12.27 15.90 -1.61
C LEU A 110 12.21 14.86 -2.75
N ALA A 111 11.27 15.01 -3.68
CA ALA A 111 11.10 14.09 -4.81
C ALA A 111 12.32 14.12 -5.76
N SER A 112 12.99 15.26 -5.88
CA SER A 112 14.20 15.40 -6.68
C SER A 112 15.47 14.85 -6.02
N GLU A 113 15.43 14.56 -4.71
CA GLU A 113 16.59 14.11 -3.95
C GLU A 113 16.76 12.58 -4.04
N PRO A 114 17.79 12.05 -4.75
CA PRO A 114 17.94 10.60 -4.93
C PRO A 114 18.17 9.85 -3.62
N ALA A 115 18.75 10.52 -2.62
CA ALA A 115 18.99 9.95 -1.31
C ALA A 115 17.69 9.60 -0.58
N VAL A 116 16.60 10.37 -0.79
CA VAL A 116 15.28 10.08 -0.21
C VAL A 116 14.76 8.74 -0.75
N TRP A 117 14.79 8.57 -2.08
CA TRP A 117 14.36 7.34 -2.75
C TRP A 117 15.20 6.13 -2.32
N LEU A 118 16.53 6.27 -2.29
CA LEU A 118 17.42 5.16 -1.94
C LEU A 118 17.25 4.73 -0.47
N ARG A 119 17.22 5.69 0.47
CA ARG A 119 17.01 5.40 1.90
C ARG A 119 15.65 4.77 2.13
N TYR A 120 14.62 5.29 1.46
CA TYR A 120 13.29 4.72 1.51
C TYR A 120 13.27 3.29 0.96
N ALA A 121 13.88 3.05 -0.20
CA ALA A 121 13.96 1.74 -0.83
C ALA A 121 14.61 0.70 0.10
N VAL A 122 15.68 1.07 0.80
CA VAL A 122 16.35 0.19 1.75
C VAL A 122 15.43 -0.15 2.92
N GLY A 123 14.83 0.86 3.56
CA GLY A 123 13.90 0.64 4.68
C GLY A 123 12.68 -0.20 4.26
N TRP A 124 12.08 0.16 3.13
CA TRP A 124 10.96 -0.54 2.52
C TRP A 124 11.29 -2.00 2.17
N ALA A 125 12.47 -2.26 1.58
CA ALA A 125 12.88 -3.62 1.23
C ALA A 125 13.11 -4.47 2.48
N VAL A 126 13.72 -3.90 3.53
CA VAL A 126 13.91 -4.63 4.79
C VAL A 126 12.56 -4.95 5.43
N ASP A 127 11.68 -3.96 5.56
CA ASP A 127 10.42 -4.08 6.29
C ASP A 127 9.35 -4.90 5.56
N LEU A 128 9.21 -4.73 4.24
CA LEU A 128 8.09 -5.28 3.47
C LEU A 128 8.47 -6.43 2.54
N VAL A 129 9.77 -6.68 2.32
CA VAL A 129 10.23 -7.78 1.47
C VAL A 129 10.97 -8.80 2.31
N LEU A 130 12.07 -8.40 2.94
CA LEU A 130 12.95 -9.33 3.65
C LEU A 130 12.34 -9.83 4.94
N ALA A 131 11.84 -8.95 5.82
CA ALA A 131 11.28 -9.37 7.11
C ALA A 131 10.08 -10.33 6.96
N PRO A 132 9.07 -10.08 6.08
CA PRO A 132 7.97 -11.01 5.87
C PRO A 132 8.44 -12.30 5.19
N GLY A 133 9.33 -12.21 4.20
CA GLY A 133 9.89 -13.38 3.52
C GLY A 133 10.65 -14.31 4.47
N VAL A 134 11.49 -13.75 5.35
CA VAL A 134 12.20 -14.51 6.38
C VAL A 134 11.21 -15.10 7.38
N ARG A 135 10.23 -14.32 7.87
CA ARG A 135 9.23 -14.78 8.84
C ARG A 135 8.42 -15.96 8.29
N VAL A 136 7.87 -15.84 7.09
CA VAL A 136 7.09 -16.90 6.44
C VAL A 136 7.97 -18.09 6.09
N GLY A 137 9.21 -17.87 5.64
CA GLY A 137 10.17 -18.95 5.36
C GLY A 137 10.51 -19.77 6.60
N LEU A 138 10.74 -19.11 7.74
CA LEU A 138 10.97 -19.79 9.03
C LEU A 138 9.74 -20.58 9.48
N LEU A 139 8.54 -19.99 9.31
CA LEU A 139 7.30 -20.67 9.64
C LEU A 139 7.10 -21.91 8.76
N LEU A 140 7.25 -21.81 7.44
CA LEU A 140 7.19 -22.97 6.53
C LEU A 140 8.18 -24.06 6.92
N GLY A 141 9.42 -23.69 7.23
CA GLY A 141 10.44 -24.61 7.72
C GLY A 141 10.04 -25.32 9.03
N SER A 142 9.38 -24.62 9.96
CA SER A 142 8.89 -25.21 11.21
C SER A 142 7.78 -26.26 11.00
N PHE A 143 7.01 -26.13 9.91
CA PHE A 143 6.02 -27.12 9.47
C PHE A 143 6.62 -28.22 8.59
N GLY A 144 7.93 -28.22 8.36
CA GLY A 144 8.61 -29.20 7.51
C GLY A 144 8.34 -29.02 6.01
N VAL A 145 7.85 -27.84 5.59
CA VAL A 145 7.57 -27.54 4.19
C VAL A 145 8.72 -26.73 3.58
N ALA A 146 9.33 -27.27 2.52
CA ALA A 146 10.31 -26.55 1.73
C ALA A 146 9.61 -25.67 0.67
N PHE A 147 10.15 -24.48 0.42
CA PHE A 147 9.71 -23.58 -0.65
C PHE A 147 10.88 -23.28 -1.57
N GLU A 148 10.77 -23.66 -2.85
CA GLU A 148 11.83 -23.48 -3.84
C GLU A 148 11.30 -22.73 -5.08
N PRO A 149 12.00 -21.69 -5.57
CA PRO A 149 13.19 -21.09 -4.98
C PRO A 149 12.86 -20.18 -3.78
N LEU A 150 13.59 -20.30 -2.67
CA LEU A 150 13.34 -19.49 -1.46
C LEU A 150 13.41 -17.99 -1.72
N VAL A 151 14.23 -17.55 -2.67
CA VAL A 151 14.38 -16.14 -3.03
C VAL A 151 13.13 -15.53 -3.67
N ALA A 152 12.20 -16.36 -4.19
CA ALA A 152 10.94 -15.89 -4.76
C ALA A 152 9.83 -15.70 -3.70
N LEU A 153 9.98 -16.30 -2.51
CA LEU A 153 8.98 -16.24 -1.44
C LEU A 153 8.58 -14.81 -1.06
N PRO A 154 9.51 -13.85 -0.85
CA PRO A 154 9.15 -12.45 -0.59
C PRO A 154 8.30 -11.81 -1.69
N LEU A 155 8.58 -12.13 -2.95
CA LEU A 155 7.87 -11.56 -4.09
C LEU A 155 6.46 -12.14 -4.21
N TYR A 156 6.28 -13.43 -3.93
CA TYR A 156 4.95 -14.05 -3.87
C TYR A 156 4.10 -13.50 -2.72
N LEU A 157 4.69 -13.19 -1.57
CA LEU A 157 3.99 -12.50 -0.47
C LEU A 157 3.52 -11.11 -0.89
N LEU A 158 4.40 -10.31 -1.50
CA LEU A 158 4.03 -8.98 -1.99
C LEU A 158 2.84 -9.04 -2.95
N VAL A 159 2.90 -9.95 -3.93
CA VAL A 159 1.81 -10.19 -4.89
C VAL A 159 0.53 -10.56 -4.16
N ALA A 160 0.59 -11.59 -3.31
CA ALA A 160 -0.54 -12.07 -2.54
C ALA A 160 -1.23 -10.96 -1.71
N TYR A 161 -0.47 -9.98 -1.23
CA TYR A 161 -0.96 -8.89 -0.40
C TYR A 161 -1.33 -7.61 -1.18
N THR A 162 -1.17 -7.58 -2.51
CA THR A 162 -1.60 -6.44 -3.35
C THR A 162 -3.09 -6.11 -3.20
N VAL A 163 -3.93 -7.10 -2.91
CA VAL A 163 -5.38 -6.92 -2.75
C VAL A 163 -5.75 -6.03 -1.56
N THR A 164 -4.81 -5.73 -0.65
CA THR A 164 -5.03 -4.79 0.47
C THR A 164 -5.40 -3.38 0.01
N LEU A 165 -4.99 -2.98 -1.20
CA LEU A 165 -5.36 -1.68 -1.77
C LEU A 165 -6.80 -1.66 -2.32
N LEU A 166 -7.43 -2.84 -2.52
CA LEU A 166 -8.82 -2.91 -2.92
C LEU A 166 -9.70 -2.54 -1.70
N PRO A 167 -10.60 -1.55 -1.82
CA PRO A 167 -11.44 -1.08 -0.70
C PRO A 167 -12.62 -2.04 -0.44
N LEU A 168 -12.34 -3.32 -0.31
CA LEU A 168 -13.34 -4.38 -0.13
C LEU A 168 -13.64 -4.61 1.35
N THR A 169 -12.62 -4.54 2.22
CA THR A 169 -12.76 -4.56 3.68
C THR A 169 -11.76 -3.58 4.31
N PRO A 170 -12.05 -3.01 5.50
CA PRO A 170 -11.10 -2.18 6.22
C PRO A 170 -9.78 -2.94 6.44
N GLY A 171 -8.67 -2.38 5.94
CA GLY A 171 -7.34 -3.01 6.03
C GLY A 171 -7.18 -4.34 5.26
N GLY A 172 -8.13 -4.68 4.39
CA GLY A 172 -8.12 -5.94 3.64
C GLY A 172 -8.32 -7.18 4.50
N ILE A 173 -8.89 -7.05 5.70
CA ILE A 173 -9.16 -8.15 6.63
C ILE A 173 -10.02 -9.22 5.94
N GLY A 174 -9.62 -10.48 6.08
CA GLY A 174 -10.27 -11.65 5.51
C GLY A 174 -9.91 -11.88 4.04
N ILE A 175 -9.92 -10.81 3.22
CA ILE A 175 -9.65 -10.90 1.79
C ILE A 175 -8.16 -11.14 1.54
N THR A 176 -7.30 -10.44 2.25
CA THR A 176 -5.85 -10.60 2.11
C THR A 176 -5.41 -11.99 2.52
N GLU A 177 -5.96 -12.50 3.62
CA GLU A 177 -5.72 -13.85 4.11
C GLU A 177 -6.19 -14.90 3.11
N ALA A 178 -7.40 -14.72 2.54
CA ALA A 178 -7.96 -15.62 1.55
C ALA A 178 -7.16 -15.61 0.24
N THR A 179 -6.80 -14.43 -0.28
CA THR A 179 -6.00 -14.31 -1.51
C THR A 179 -4.60 -14.88 -1.32
N ALA A 180 -3.95 -14.59 -0.20
CA ALA A 180 -2.63 -15.15 0.07
C ALA A 180 -2.69 -16.68 0.21
N THR A 181 -3.72 -17.20 0.87
CA THR A 181 -3.93 -18.65 0.96
C THR A 181 -4.09 -19.24 -0.44
N ALA A 182 -4.92 -18.62 -1.29
CA ALA A 182 -5.15 -19.08 -2.65
C ALA A 182 -3.86 -19.07 -3.50
N VAL A 183 -3.05 -18.01 -3.39
CA VAL A 183 -1.76 -17.91 -4.09
C VAL A 183 -0.83 -19.02 -3.64
N PHE A 184 -0.62 -19.20 -2.34
CA PHE A 184 0.33 -20.19 -1.84
C PHE A 184 -0.12 -21.65 -2.00
N VAL A 185 -1.43 -21.91 -1.94
CA VAL A 185 -1.97 -23.21 -2.31
C VAL A 185 -1.73 -23.50 -3.79
N ALA A 186 -1.88 -22.51 -4.67
CA ALA A 186 -1.54 -22.67 -6.08
C ALA A 186 -0.02 -22.87 -6.32
N LEU A 187 0.82 -22.35 -5.42
CA LEU A 187 2.27 -22.61 -5.39
C LEU A 187 2.63 -23.99 -4.79
N GLY A 188 1.63 -24.81 -4.43
CA GLY A 188 1.82 -26.18 -3.94
C GLY A 188 1.96 -26.33 -2.42
N ILE A 189 1.73 -25.27 -1.65
CA ILE A 189 1.77 -25.34 -0.18
C ILE A 189 0.44 -25.88 0.36
N PRO A 190 0.44 -26.91 1.23
CA PRO A 190 -0.78 -27.44 1.83
C PRO A 190 -1.59 -26.35 2.56
N ALA A 191 -2.91 -26.39 2.41
CA ALA A 191 -3.81 -25.38 2.99
C ALA A 191 -3.73 -25.37 4.52
N GLU A 192 -3.67 -26.56 5.13
CA GLU A 192 -3.52 -26.79 6.56
C GLU A 192 -2.22 -26.20 7.14
N VAL A 193 -1.21 -25.98 6.29
CA VAL A 193 0.05 -25.32 6.68
C VAL A 193 -0.02 -23.83 6.43
N ILE A 194 -0.45 -23.38 5.24
CA ILE A 194 -0.33 -21.96 4.90
C ILE A 194 -1.36 -21.07 5.62
N ILE A 195 -2.57 -21.56 5.87
CA ILE A 195 -3.62 -20.77 6.55
C ILE A 195 -3.12 -20.25 7.91
N PRO A 196 -2.61 -21.08 8.85
CA PRO A 196 -2.10 -20.59 10.12
C PRO A 196 -0.87 -19.70 9.95
N ILE A 197 0.01 -19.99 8.97
CA ILE A 197 1.20 -19.17 8.70
C ILE A 197 0.80 -17.74 8.28
N ILE A 198 -0.12 -17.61 7.33
CA ILE A 198 -0.61 -16.30 6.87
C ILE A 198 -1.30 -15.58 8.03
N PHE A 199 -2.10 -16.27 8.84
CA PHE A 199 -2.73 -15.65 9.99
C PHE A 199 -1.71 -15.08 10.98
N VAL A 200 -0.66 -15.84 11.32
CA VAL A 200 0.42 -15.39 12.20
C VAL A 200 1.20 -14.25 11.56
N ASP A 201 1.52 -14.33 10.27
CA ASP A 201 2.20 -13.26 9.53
C ASP A 201 1.41 -11.95 9.61
N ARG A 202 0.09 -12.00 9.34
CA ARG A 202 -0.82 -10.85 9.37
C ARG A 202 -1.02 -10.30 10.78
N PHE A 203 -1.06 -11.18 11.77
CA PHE A 203 -1.13 -10.78 13.17
C PHE A 203 0.10 -9.97 13.58
N LEU A 204 1.30 -10.45 13.23
CA LEU A 204 2.55 -9.80 13.58
C LEU A 204 2.85 -8.56 12.75
N SER A 205 2.41 -8.52 11.49
CA SER A 205 2.71 -7.41 10.57
C SER A 205 1.69 -6.30 10.59
N ILE A 206 0.41 -6.60 10.78
CA ILE A 206 -0.68 -5.61 10.67
C ILE A 206 -1.43 -5.47 11.98
N TYR A 207 -1.97 -6.55 12.54
CA TYR A 207 -2.91 -6.42 13.66
C TYR A 207 -2.24 -5.92 14.95
N LEU A 208 -1.11 -6.51 15.33
CA LEU A 208 -0.39 -6.11 16.53
C LEU A 208 0.19 -4.69 16.42
N PRO A 209 0.86 -4.28 15.32
CA PRO A 209 1.33 -2.90 15.16
C PRO A 209 0.19 -1.88 15.10
N SER A 210 -0.94 -2.22 14.46
CA SER A 210 -2.11 -1.32 14.40
C SER A 210 -2.68 -1.05 15.80
N LEU A 211 -2.76 -2.08 16.64
CA LEU A 211 -3.17 -1.92 18.05
C LEU A 211 -2.17 -1.07 18.84
N ALA A 212 -0.87 -1.33 18.65
CA ALA A 212 0.20 -0.58 19.31
C ALA A 212 0.24 0.90 18.90
N GLY A 213 -0.07 1.22 17.63
CA GLY A 213 -0.16 2.59 17.13
C GLY A 213 -1.47 3.30 17.52
N TRP A 214 -2.57 2.57 17.61
CA TRP A 214 -3.87 3.15 17.99
C TRP A 214 -3.92 3.58 19.46
N TYR A 215 -3.35 2.80 20.39
CA TYR A 215 -3.43 3.09 21.83
C TYR A 215 -2.82 4.44 22.26
N PRO A 216 -1.69 4.91 21.70
CA PRO A 216 -1.21 6.27 21.91
C PRO A 216 -2.11 7.34 21.27
N SER A 217 -2.69 7.04 20.11
CA SER A 217 -3.48 8.03 19.35
C SER A 217 -4.76 8.46 20.05
N VAL A 218 -5.36 7.61 20.91
CA VAL A 218 -6.55 7.98 21.70
C VAL A 218 -6.28 9.06 22.75
N ARG A 219 -5.01 9.40 23.00
CA ARG A 219 -4.61 10.47 23.92
C ARG A 219 -4.25 11.78 23.20
N LEU A 220 -4.37 11.83 21.88
CA LEU A 220 -4.09 13.04 21.11
C LEU A 220 -5.22 14.06 21.30
N ASP A 221 -4.86 15.28 21.71
CA ASP A 221 -5.78 16.40 21.76
C ASP A 221 -5.96 17.00 20.36
N VAL A 222 -6.97 16.51 19.63
CA VAL A 222 -7.27 16.93 18.26
C VAL A 222 -7.65 18.42 18.18
N ALA A 223 -8.15 19.01 19.28
CA ALA A 223 -8.53 20.42 19.31
C ALA A 223 -7.30 21.35 19.21
N SER A 224 -6.15 20.89 19.68
CA SER A 224 -4.87 21.62 19.56
C SER A 224 -4.31 21.65 18.13
N LEU A 225 -4.83 20.81 17.22
CA LEU A 225 -4.36 20.70 15.83
C LEU A 225 -5.18 21.54 14.84
N THR A 226 -6.31 22.10 15.25
CA THR A 226 -7.21 22.91 14.40
C THR A 226 -7.09 24.42 14.62
N THR A 227 -6.12 24.86 15.43
CA THR A 227 -5.88 26.27 15.76
C THR A 227 -4.55 26.75 15.18
N GLU A 228 -4.48 26.85 13.85
CA GLU A 228 -3.60 27.78 13.12
C GLU A 228 -4.41 28.47 12.02
#